data_AF-A0A927LLQ4-F1
#
_entry.id   AF-A0A927LLQ4-F1
#
_cell.length_a   1.000
_cell.length_b   1.000
_cell.length_c   1.000
_cell.angle_alpha   90.00
_cell.angle_beta   90.00
_cell.angle_gamma   90.00
#
_symmetry.space_group_name_H-M   'P 1'
#
loop_
_entity.id
_entity.type
_entity.pdbx_description
1 polymer ?
#
loop_
_entity_poly.entity_id
_entity_poly.type
_entity_poly.pdbx_seq_one_letter_code
_entity_poly.pdbx_strand_id
1 'polypeptide(L)' 'MLSKEDANKIILFLSAAYSCTDSEEAQAEFHRLANELRKASGQPEE' A
#
# COMPACT_ATOMS: atom_id res chain seq x y z
N MET A 1 -7.83 3.31 -15.68
CA MET A 1 -6.94 4.01 -14.73
C MET A 1 -7.47 3.71 -13.34
N LEU A 2 -6.64 3.25 -12.40
CA LEU A 2 -7.07 3.07 -11.02
C LEU A 2 -7.35 4.46 -10.42
N SER A 3 -8.50 4.65 -9.77
CA SER A 3 -8.81 5.91 -9.10
C SER A 3 -7.94 6.06 -7.84
N LYS A 4 -7.60 7.30 -7.46
CA LYS A 4 -6.90 7.55 -6.18
C LYS A 4 -7.71 7.05 -4.99
N GLU A 5 -9.04 7.19 -5.07
CA GLU A 5 -9.95 6.74 -4.02
C GLU A 5 -9.86 5.24 -3.80
N ASP A 6 -9.94 4.44 -4.87
CA ASP A 6 -9.90 2.98 -4.76
C ASP A 6 -8.50 2.47 -4.39
N ALA A 7 -7.44 3.12 -4.90
CA ALA A 7 -6.08 2.84 -4.45
C ALA A 7 -5.93 3.06 -2.94
N ASN A 8 -6.46 4.18 -2.42
CA ASN A 8 -6.33 4.52 -1.00
C ASN A 8 -7.11 3.55 -0.09
N LYS A 9 -8.24 2.99 -0.54
CA LYS A 9 -8.94 1.92 0.20
C LYS A 9 -8.05 0.69 0.41
N ILE A 10 -7.32 0.27 -0.63
CA ILE A 10 -6.42 -0.89 -0.54
C ILE A 10 -5.13 -0.54 0.22
N ILE A 11 -4.57 0.65 0.02
CA ILE A 11 -3.40 1.11 0.78
C ILE A 11 -3.69 1.12 2.29
N LEU A 12 -4.88 1.57 2.71
CA LEU A 12 -5.29 1.52 4.12
C LEU A 12 -5.36 0.08 4.66
N PHE A 13 -5.86 -0.85 3.86
CA PHE A 13 -5.87 -2.27 4.23
C PHE A 13 -4.44 -2.82 4.40
N LEU A 14 -3.52 -2.51 3.48
CA LEU A 14 -2.11 -2.90 3.58
C LEU A 14 -1.41 -2.27 4.79
N SER A 15 -1.73 -1.01 5.12
CA SER A 15 -1.21 -0.33 6.31
C SER A 15 -1.69 -0.97 7.62
N ALA A 16 -2.96 -1.41 7.66
CA ALA A 16 -3.47 -2.18 8.79
C ALA A 16 -2.77 -3.54 8.91
N ALA A 17 -2.53 -4.24 7.79
CA ALA A 17 -1.78 -5.50 7.78
C ALA A 17 -0.32 -5.33 8.23
N TYR A 18 0.35 -4.26 7.78
CA TYR A 18 1.68 -3.86 8.24
C TYR A 18 1.74 -3.73 9.76
N SER A 19 0.72 -3.10 10.36
CA SER A 19 0.66 -2.87 11.81
C SER A 19 0.25 -4.11 12.62
N CYS A 20 -0.20 -5.18 11.96
CA CYS A 20 -0.71 -6.40 12.60
C CYS A 20 0.30 -7.56 12.58
N THR A 21 1.42 -7.40 11.88
CA THR A 21 2.47 -8.42 11.77
C THR A 21 3.78 -7.94 12.36
N ASP A 22 4.54 -8.87 12.93
CA ASP A 22 5.92 -8.65 13.39
C ASP A 22 6.96 -9.14 12.38
N SER A 23 6.53 -9.65 11.22
CA SER A 23 7.45 -10.07 10.15
C SER A 23 7.94 -8.87 9.36
N GLU A 24 9.23 -8.56 9.46
CA GLU A 24 9.88 -7.48 8.71
C GLU A 24 9.75 -7.68 7.19
N GLU A 25 9.83 -8.92 6.70
CA GLU A 25 9.65 -9.25 5.29
C GLU A 25 8.23 -8.90 4.81
N ALA A 26 7.22 -9.25 5.61
CA ALA A 26 5.82 -8.93 5.28
C ALA A 26 5.57 -7.41 5.31
N GLN A 27 6.13 -6.71 6.31
CA GLN A 27 6.07 -5.26 6.42
C GLN A 27 6.68 -4.58 5.19
N ALA A 28 7.87 -5.01 4.75
CA ALA A 28 8.52 -4.49 3.55
C ALA A 28 7.67 -4.71 2.29
N GLU A 29 7.07 -5.89 2.16
CA GLU A 29 6.22 -6.21 1.01
C GLU A 29 4.91 -5.40 0.99
N PHE A 30 4.26 -5.19 2.14
CA PHE A 30 3.07 -4.34 2.20
C PHE A 30 3.38 -2.89 1.83
N HIS A 31 4.52 -2.37 2.28
CA HIS A 31 4.97 -1.04 1.91
C HIS A 31 5.25 -0.94 0.40
N ARG A 32 5.95 -1.91 -0.18
CA ARG A 32 6.20 -1.99 -1.63
C ARG A 32 4.89 -2.03 -2.43
N LEU A 33 3.94 -2.88 -2.04
CA LEU A 33 2.63 -3.00 -2.70
C LEU A 33 1.81 -1.71 -2.59
N ALA A 34 1.89 -0.99 -1.47
CA ALA A 34 1.26 0.32 -1.34
C ALA A 34 1.84 1.32 -2.35
N ASN A 35 3.16 1.33 -2.57
CA ASN A 35 3.80 2.18 -3.58
C ASN A 35 3.42 1.80 -5.02
N GLU A 36 3.25 0.51 -5.33
CA GLU A 36 2.72 0.09 -6.64
C GLU A 36 1.30 0.61 -6.89
N LEU A 37 0.45 0.65 -5.85
CA LEU A 37 -0.90 1.22 -5.94
C LEU A 37 -0.87 2.74 -6.11
N ARG A 38 0.06 3.44 -5.44
CA ARG A 38 0.27 4.88 -5.62
C ARG A 38 0.66 5.18 -7.07
N LYS A 39 1.65 4.45 -7.61
CA LYS A 39 2.07 4.57 -9.01
C LYS A 39 0.93 4.29 -10.00
N ALA A 40 0.18 3.21 -9.81
CA ALA A 40 -0.93 2.83 -10.67
C ALA A 40 -2.10 3.85 -10.66
N SER A 41 -2.21 4.67 -9.60
CA SER A 41 -3.22 5.72 -9.43
C SER A 41 -2.68 7.15 -9.63
N GLY A 42 -1.43 7.31 -10.06
CA GLY A 42 -0.81 8.61 -10.33
C GLY A 42 -0.55 9.44 -9.06
N GLN A 43 -0.20 8.78 -7.96
CA GLN A 43 0.21 9.36 -6.69
C GLN A 43 1.73 9.21 -6.51
N PRO A 44 2.41 10.13 -5.81
CA PRO A 44 3.81 9.96 -5.46
C PRO A 44 3.99 8.78 -4.50
N GLU A 45 5.15 8.13 -4.52
CA GLU A 45 5.53 7.11 -3.54
C GLU A 45 5.84 7.74 -2.17
N GLU A 46 5.73 6.94 -1.11
CA GLU A 46 6.15 7.30 0.27
C GLU A 46 7.54 6.75 0.58
#